data_AF-A0A447TYM0-F1
#
_entry.id   AF-A0A447TYM0-F1
#
_cell.length_a   1.000
_cell.length_b   1.000
_cell.length_c   1.000
_cell.angle_alpha   90.00
_cell.angle_beta   90.00
_cell.angle_gamma   90.00
#
_symmetry.space_group_name_H-M   'P 1'
#
loop_
_entity.id
_entity.type
_entity.pdbx_description
1 polymer ?
#
loop_
_entity_poly.entity_id
_entity_poly.type
_entity_poly.pdbx_seq_one_letter_code
_entity_poly.pdbx_strand_id
1 'polypeptide(L)' 'MEKEQLVEIANTVMPFGKYQGRRLIDLPEEYLLWFCP' A
#
# COMPACT_ATOMS: atom_id res chain seq x y z
N MET A 1 0.04 -17.18 -0.50
CA MET A 1 0.68 -15.86 -0.69
C MET A 1 2.10 -16.03 -0.23
N GLU A 2 3.04 -15.93 -1.16
CA GLU A 2 4.46 -16.16 -0.89
C GLU A 2 5.07 -14.93 -0.21
N LYS A 3 6.10 -15.14 0.63
CA LYS A 3 6.75 -14.07 1.40
C LYS A 3 7.23 -12.91 0.51
N GLU A 4 7.71 -13.22 -0.69
CA GLU A 4 8.19 -12.24 -1.66
C GLU A 4 7.08 -11.31 -2.16
N GLN A 5 5.88 -11.84 -2.36
CA GLN A 5 4.71 -11.05 -2.78
C GLN A 5 4.30 -10.04 -1.70
N LEU A 6 4.38 -10.43 -0.43
CA LEU A 6 4.10 -9.52 0.70
C LEU A 6 5.10 -8.35 0.73
N VAL A 7 6.37 -8.63 0.47
CA VAL A 7 7.42 -7.61 0.43
C VAL A 7 7.22 -6.67 -0.75
N GLU A 8 6.82 -7.19 -1.90
CA GLU A 8 6.50 -6.39 -3.08
C GLU A 8 5.32 -5.45 -2.78
N ILE A 9 4.21 -5.98 -2.27
CA ILE A 9 3.01 -5.20 -1.92
C ILE A 9 3.34 -4.11 -0.90
N ALA A 10 4.10 -4.42 0.15
CA ALA A 10 4.49 -3.45 1.17
C ALA A 10 5.29 -2.27 0.60
N ASN A 11 6.14 -2.53 -0.41
CA ASN A 11 6.99 -1.52 -1.04
C ASN A 11 6.36 -0.83 -2.26
N THR A 12 5.21 -1.30 -2.73
CA THR A 12 4.45 -0.64 -3.80
C THR A 12 4.17 0.82 -3.43
N VAL A 13 4.40 1.71 -4.39
CA VAL A 13 4.17 3.15 -4.23
C VAL A 13 2.74 3.49 -4.66
N MET A 14 2.05 4.27 -3.83
CA MET A 14 0.70 4.75 -4.12
C MET A 14 0.72 5.69 -5.34
N PRO A 15 0.01 5.36 -6.44
CA PRO A 15 0.15 6.10 -7.70
C PRO A 15 -0.71 7.36 -7.78
N PHE A 16 -1.67 7.55 -6.87
CA PHE A 16 -2.61 8.68 -6.91
C PHE A 16 -3.14 9.07 -5.52
N GLY A 17 -3.94 10.14 -5.48
CA GLY A 17 -4.67 10.56 -4.28
C GLY A 17 -3.80 11.27 -3.23
N LYS A 18 -4.34 11.40 -2.02
CA LYS A 18 -3.73 12.19 -0.93
C LYS A 18 -2.33 11.68 -0.52
N TYR A 19 -2.10 10.38 -0.63
CA TYR A 19 -0.84 9.72 -0.25
C TYR A 19 0.03 9.32 -1.45
N GLN A 20 -0.20 9.90 -2.63
CA GLN A 20 0.62 9.66 -3.82
C GLN A 20 2.12 9.79 -3.52
N GLY A 21 2.91 8.84 -4.02
CA GLY A 21 4.36 8.81 -3.85
C GLY A 21 4.84 8.16 -2.54
N ARG A 22 3.94 7.76 -1.63
CA ARG A 22 4.28 6.99 -0.42
C ARG A 22 4.17 5.49 -0.65
N ARG A 23 4.91 4.68 0.10
CA ARG A 23 4.79 3.21 0.07
C ARG A 23 3.53 2.77 0.80
N LEU A 24 2.88 1.70 0.34
CA LEU A 24 1.65 1.18 0.95
C LEU A 24 1.80 0.90 2.44
N ILE A 25 2.97 0.41 2.89
CA ILE A 25 3.24 0.14 4.30
C ILE A 25 3.23 1.41 5.19
N ASP A 26 3.42 2.60 4.61
CA ASP A 26 3.44 3.87 5.34
C ASP A 26 2.06 4.56 5.37
N LEU A 27 1.04 3.95 4.78
CA LEU A 27 -0.32 4.52 4.74
C LEU A 27 -1.09 4.18 6.03
N PRO A 28 -2.00 5.05 6.48
CA PRO A 28 -2.91 4.74 7.58
C PRO A 28 -3.77 3.50 7.27
N GLU A 29 -4.02 2.68 8.28
CA GLU A 29 -4.81 1.44 8.15
C GLU A 29 -6.21 1.69 7.55
N GLU A 30 -6.91 2.72 8.03
CA GLU A 30 -8.22 3.12 7.51
C GLU A 30 -8.21 3.43 6.01
N TYR A 31 -7.10 3.99 5.53
CA TYR A 31 -6.95 4.31 4.11
C TYR A 31 -6.65 3.07 3.28
N LEU A 32 -5.90 2.11 3.83
CA LEU A 32 -5.66 0.82 3.20
C LEU A 32 -6.94 -0.01 3.10
N LEU A 33 -7.79 0.02 4.13
CA LEU A 33 -9.13 -0.58 4.14
C LEU A 33 -10.04 0.01 3.05
N TRP A 34 -9.97 1.32 2.81
CA TRP A 34 -10.72 1.94 1.71
C TRP A 34 -10.16 1.56 0.32
N PHE A 35 -8.85 1.41 0.20
CA PHE A 35 -8.17 1.12 -1.07
C PHE A 35 -8.32 -0.33 -1.53
N CYS A 36 -8.31 -1.29 -0.60
CA CYS A 36 -8.39 -2.72 -0.87
C CYS A 36 -9.78 -3.25 -0.48
N PRO A 37 -10.73 -3.39 -1.43
CA PRO A 37 -12.02 -4.03 -1.17
C PRO A 37 -11.90 -5.53 -0.94
#